data_AF-A0A0Q7VGR6-F1
#
_entry.id   AF-A0A0Q7VGR6-F1
#
_cell.length_a   1.000
_cell.length_b   1.000
_cell.length_c   1.000
_cell.angle_alpha   90.00
_cell.angle_beta   90.00
_cell.angle_gamma   90.00
#
_symmetry.space_group_name_H-M   'P 1'
#
loop_
_entity.id
_entity.type
_entity.pdbx_description
1 polymer ?
#
loop_
_entity_poly.entity_id
_entity_poly.type
_entity_poly.pdbx_seq_one_letter_code
_entity_poly.pdbx_strand_id
1 'polypeptide(L)'
;MAYSVQQIKFEFLGLIKEYGQNPDDWFVGTAEDVHSQLFDVNSVDESGDTWVWKPTLSPSAAKMIHQFLVYRIGVRPAFTQEGPIVFMFKRKIAAKLKSQEARSI
;
A
#
# COMPACT_ATOMS: atom_id res chain seq x y z
N MET A 1 12.34 15.86 1.34
CA MET A 1 12.27 15.64 2.80
C MET A 1 12.08 14.14 3.02
N ALA A 2 12.87 13.51 3.90
CA ALA A 2 12.81 12.07 4.19
C ALA A 2 12.23 11.85 5.60
N TYR A 3 11.39 10.82 5.77
CA TYR A 3 10.76 10.52 7.06
C TYR A 3 11.52 9.43 7.81
N SER A 4 11.41 9.42 9.14
CA SER A 4 11.95 8.33 9.94
C SER A 4 11.13 7.04 9.78
N VAL A 5 11.77 5.90 9.99
CA VAL A 5 11.10 4.58 9.94
C VAL A 5 9.88 4.52 10.87
N GLN A 6 9.97 5.12 12.05
CA GLN A 6 8.87 5.10 13.02
C GLN A 6 7.70 5.99 12.59
N GLN A 7 7.99 7.16 12.00
CA GLN A 7 6.96 8.07 11.50
C GLN A 7 6.13 7.40 10.40
N ILE A 8 6.79 6.78 9.42
CA ILE A 8 6.08 6.10 8.32
C ILE A 8 5.25 4.92 8.84
N LYS A 9 5.81 4.11 9.75
CA LYS A 9 5.05 3.01 10.37
C LYS A 9 3.78 3.51 11.06
N PHE A 10 3.88 4.58 11.84
CA PHE A 10 2.73 5.15 12.52
C PHE A 10 1.67 5.67 11.54
N GLU A 11 2.09 6.41 10.51
CA GLU A 11 1.19 6.93 9.49
C GLU A 11 0.45 5.81 8.73
N PHE A 12 1.17 4.75 8.33
CA PHE A 12 0.58 3.64 7.59
C PHE A 12 -0.40 2.84 8.46
N LEU A 13 -0.07 2.62 9.73
CA LEU A 13 -1.01 2.01 10.69
C LEU A 13 -2.25 2.88 10.91
N GLY A 14 -2.10 4.21 10.89
CA GLY A 14 -3.22 5.15 10.93
C GLY A 14 -4.15 4.96 9.74
N LEU A 15 -3.61 4.90 8.53
CA LEU A 15 -4.39 4.69 7.31
C LEU A 15 -5.15 3.37 7.29
N ILE A 16 -4.53 2.27 7.74
CA ILE A 16 -5.21 0.98 7.86
C ILE A 16 -6.41 1.11 8.80
N LYS A 17 -6.23 1.77 9.96
CA LYS A 17 -7.34 1.97 10.91
C LYS A 17 -8.46 2.82 10.34
N GLU A 18 -8.13 3.86 9.57
CA GLU A 18 -9.09 4.81 9.00
C GLU A 18 -9.87 4.24 7.81
N TYR A 19 -9.21 3.50 6.91
CA TYR A 19 -9.80 3.09 5.61
C TYR A 19 -10.04 1.58 5.45
N GLY A 20 -9.91 0.81 6.51
CA GLY A 20 -10.24 -0.61 6.52
C GLY A 20 -9.40 -1.36 7.52
N GLN A 21 -9.99 -1.58 8.70
CA GLN A 21 -9.35 -2.17 9.89
C GLN A 21 -8.80 -3.59 9.68
N ASN A 22 -8.90 -4.16 8.48
CA ASN A 22 -8.30 -5.44 8.11
C ASN A 22 -7.00 -5.22 7.31
N PRO A 23 -5.81 -5.50 7.88
CA PRO A 23 -4.53 -5.42 7.18
C PRO A 23 -4.44 -6.24 5.89
N ASP A 24 -5.12 -7.37 5.81
CA ASP A 24 -5.10 -8.25 4.62
C ASP A 24 -5.74 -7.61 3.38
N ASP A 25 -6.52 -6.53 3.54
CA ASP A 25 -7.06 -5.78 2.40
C ASP A 25 -6.02 -4.89 1.72
N TRP A 26 -4.89 -4.63 2.40
CA TRP A 26 -3.86 -3.70 1.97
C TRP A 26 -2.69 -4.42 1.31
N PHE A 27 -1.97 -3.67 0.49
CA PHE A 27 -0.75 -4.07 -0.17
C PHE A 27 0.37 -3.08 0.12
N VAL A 28 1.59 -3.55 0.32
CA VAL A 28 2.78 -2.72 0.56
C VAL A 28 3.93 -3.14 -0.34
N GLY A 29 4.68 -2.17 -0.84
CA GLY A 29 5.90 -2.40 -1.62
C GLY A 29 6.94 -1.31 -1.40
N THR A 30 8.11 -1.52 -2.01
CA THR A 30 9.20 -0.54 -2.15
C THR A 30 9.38 -0.15 -3.60
N ALA A 31 9.94 1.04 -3.83
CA ALA A 31 10.17 1.56 -5.16
C ALA A 31 11.37 2.50 -5.23
N GLU A 32 11.97 2.57 -6.42
CA GLU A 32 12.79 3.71 -6.84
C GLU A 32 11.93 4.70 -7.63
N ASP A 33 11.12 4.20 -8.58
CA ASP A 33 10.06 4.95 -9.26
C ASP A 33 8.69 4.53 -8.69
N VAL A 34 8.14 5.36 -7.81
CA VAL A 34 6.88 5.05 -7.14
C VAL A 34 5.66 5.21 -8.05
N HIS A 35 5.73 6.08 -9.04
CA HIS A 35 4.62 6.32 -9.96
C HIS A 35 4.41 5.08 -10.82
N SER A 36 5.49 4.57 -11.43
CA SER A 36 5.41 3.35 -12.22
C SER A 36 5.02 2.15 -11.36
N GLN A 37 5.57 2.02 -10.14
CA GLN A 37 5.21 0.90 -9.27
C GLN A 37 3.74 0.92 -8.82
N LEU A 38 3.18 2.07 -8.48
CA LEU A 38 1.77 2.16 -8.09
C LEU A 38 0.85 1.93 -9.29
N PHE A 39 1.03 2.68 -10.37
CA PHE A 39 0.01 2.82 -11.40
C PHE A 39 0.22 1.86 -12.57
N ASP A 40 1.45 1.59 -12.99
CA ASP A 40 1.72 0.71 -14.13
C ASP A 40 1.81 -0.75 -13.69
N VAL A 41 2.63 -1.03 -12.67
CA VAL A 41 2.94 -2.40 -12.22
C VAL A 41 1.84 -2.97 -11.34
N ASN A 42 1.38 -2.20 -10.35
CA ASN A 42 0.33 -2.63 -9.42
C ASN A 42 -1.06 -2.16 -9.82
N SER A 43 -1.23 -1.49 -10.98
CA SER A 43 -2.52 -1.10 -11.55
C SER A 43 -3.47 -0.45 -10.52
N VAL A 44 -2.92 0.40 -9.65
CA VAL A 44 -3.72 1.19 -8.71
C VAL A 44 -4.51 2.22 -9.51
N ASP A 45 -5.81 2.35 -9.24
CA ASP A 45 -6.61 3.45 -9.79
C ASP A 45 -6.32 4.71 -8.99
N GLU A 46 -5.64 5.69 -9.60
CA GLU A 46 -5.25 6.93 -8.93
C GLU A 46 -6.44 7.69 -8.32
N SER A 47 -7.62 7.60 -8.96
CA SER A 47 -8.86 8.28 -8.56
C SER A 47 -9.77 7.43 -7.68
N GLY A 48 -9.73 6.10 -7.89
CA GLY A 48 -10.65 5.14 -7.29
C GLY A 48 -10.12 4.52 -6.00
N ASP A 49 -8.83 4.25 -5.94
CA ASP A 49 -8.20 3.50 -4.86
C ASP A 49 -7.64 4.39 -3.75
N THR A 50 -7.41 3.79 -2.58
CA THR A 50 -6.70 4.46 -1.49
C THR A 50 -5.23 4.09 -1.58
N TRP A 51 -4.35 5.07 -1.72
CA TRP A 51 -2.92 4.84 -1.85
C TRP A 51 -2.12 5.95 -1.16
N VAL A 52 -0.89 5.61 -0.77
CA VAL A 52 0.07 6.53 -0.16
C VAL A 52 1.48 6.06 -0.49
N TRP A 53 2.42 7.00 -0.54
CA TRP A 53 3.85 6.68 -0.55
C TRP A 53 4.65 7.66 0.26
N LYS A 54 5.82 7.22 0.73
CA LYS A 54 6.75 8.03 1.52
C LYS A 54 8.21 7.71 1.18
N PRO A 55 9.05 8.75 1.00
CA PRO A 55 10.49 8.55 0.87
C PRO A 55 11.11 8.27 2.24
N THR A 56 12.08 7.37 2.24
CA THR A 56 12.90 7.02 3.42
C THR A 56 14.34 7.51 3.24
N LEU A 57 15.16 7.37 4.28
CA LEU A 57 16.57 7.76 4.26
C LEU A 57 17.46 6.80 3.45
N SER A 58 17.00 5.58 3.20
CA SER A 58 17.77 4.55 2.50
C SER A 58 16.88 3.39 2.03
N PRO A 59 17.29 2.61 1.01
CA PRO A 59 16.59 1.38 0.64
C PRO A 59 16.45 0.39 1.81
N SER A 60 17.43 0.34 2.72
CA SER A 60 17.34 -0.48 3.93
C SER A 60 16.25 -0.03 4.90
N ALA A 61 16.00 1.29 5.01
CA ALA A 61 14.91 1.83 5.81
C ALA A 61 13.54 1.49 5.20
N ALA A 62 13.38 1.61 3.88
CA ALA A 62 12.17 1.16 3.17
C ALA A 62 11.91 -0.34 3.39
N LYS A 63 12.95 -1.18 3.27
CA LYS A 63 12.87 -2.63 3.52
C LYS A 63 12.44 -2.94 4.96
N MET A 64 12.95 -2.22 5.96
CA MET A 64 12.54 -2.40 7.37
C MET A 64 11.07 -2.08 7.62
N ILE A 65 10.53 -1.08 6.92
CA ILE A 65 9.11 -0.71 7.02
C ILE A 65 8.24 -1.77 6.32
N HIS A 66 8.62 -2.16 5.10
CA HIS A 66 7.95 -3.22 4.34
C HIS A 66 7.89 -4.53 5.13
N GLN A 67 9.02 -5.01 5.66
CA GLN A 67 9.08 -6.24 6.46
C GLN A 67 8.21 -6.15 7.72
N PHE A 68 8.16 -5.00 8.38
CA PHE A 68 7.28 -4.80 9.52
C PHE A 68 5.81 -4.92 9.13
N LEU A 69 5.38 -4.25 8.06
CA LEU A 69 4.00 -4.28 7.61
C LEU A 69 3.58 -5.68 7.16
N VAL A 70 4.44 -6.39 6.43
CA VAL A 70 4.15 -7.76 5.97
C VAL A 70 4.14 -8.75 7.15
N TYR A 71 5.23 -8.84 7.91
CA TYR A 71 5.41 -9.95 8.85
C TYR A 71 4.85 -9.69 10.25
N ARG A 72 4.67 -8.41 10.66
CA ARG A 72 4.12 -8.07 11.99
C ARG A 72 2.67 -7.65 11.92
N ILE A 73 2.26 -6.98 10.85
CA ILE A 73 0.91 -6.41 10.73
C ILE A 73 0.00 -7.27 9.85
N GLY A 74 0.56 -8.05 8.91
CA GLY A 74 -0.23 -8.88 7.99
C GLY A 74 -0.68 -8.12 6.75
N VAL A 75 0.00 -7.05 6.35
CA VAL A 75 -0.26 -6.39 5.06
C VAL A 75 0.29 -7.28 3.94
N ARG A 76 -0.43 -7.42 2.82
CA ARG A 76 0.05 -8.25 1.72
C ARG A 76 1.23 -7.60 1.00
N PRO A 77 2.22 -8.37 0.52
CA PRO A 77 3.27 -7.83 -0.33
C PRO A 77 2.69 -7.46 -1.72
N ALA A 78 3.07 -6.29 -2.22
CA ALA A 78 2.83 -5.85 -3.59
C ALA A 78 3.96 -6.34 -4.52
N PHE A 79 3.78 -6.19 -5.83
CA PHE A 79 4.94 -6.21 -6.73
C PHE A 79 5.82 -5.00 -6.41
N THR A 80 7.13 -5.21 -6.36
CA THR A 80 8.05 -4.25 -5.74
C THR A 80 9.37 -4.18 -6.50
N GLN A 81 10.04 -3.04 -6.38
CA GLN A 81 11.41 -2.81 -6.84
C GLN A 81 12.26 -2.35 -5.66
N GLU A 82 13.55 -2.68 -5.64
CA GLU A 82 14.44 -2.12 -4.61
C GLU A 82 14.54 -0.61 -4.75
N GLY A 83 14.38 0.12 -3.63
CA GLY A 83 14.53 1.57 -3.63
C GLY A 83 14.16 2.21 -2.29
N PRO A 84 14.44 3.52 -2.15
CA PRO A 84 14.26 4.24 -0.89
C PRO A 84 12.82 4.70 -0.64
N ILE A 85 11.85 4.36 -1.49
CA ILE A 85 10.43 4.72 -1.29
C ILE A 85 9.67 3.50 -0.79
N VAL A 86 8.76 3.72 0.15
CA VAL A 86 7.75 2.74 0.56
C VAL A 86 6.39 3.24 0.09
N PHE A 87 5.57 2.35 -0.46
CA PHE A 87 4.20 2.66 -0.86
C PHE A 87 3.24 1.63 -0.29
N MET A 88 2.00 2.05 -0.07
CA MET A 88 0.91 1.19 0.39
C MET A 88 -0.38 1.59 -0.30
N PHE A 89 -1.17 0.61 -0.67
CA PHE A 89 -2.47 0.84 -1.30
C PHE A 89 -3.49 -0.20 -0.87
N LYS A 90 -4.76 0.20 -0.95
CA LYS A 90 -5.92 -0.67 -0.86
C LYS A 90 -6.75 -0.42 -2.09
N ARG A 91 -6.93 -1.48 -2.88
CA ARG A 91 -7.85 -1.42 -4.01
C ARG A 91 -9.26 -1.35 -3.45
N LYS A 92 -10.06 -0.39 -3.89
CA LYS A 92 -11.50 -0.54 -3.72
C LYS A 92 -11.85 -1.75 -4.57
N ILE A 93 -12.17 -2.87 -3.91
CA ILE A 93 -12.77 -4.01 -4.60
C ILE A 93 -13.81 -3.40 -5.54
N ALA A 94 -13.80 -3.80 -6.81
CA ALA A 94 -14.94 -3.64 -7.67
C ALA A 94 -16.12 -4.38 -6.99
N ALA A 95 -16.71 -3.78 -5.96
CA ALA A 95 -17.96 -4.16 -5.34
C ALA A 95 -19.09 -4.08 -6.38
N LYS A 96 -18.80 -3.63 -7.61
CA LYS A 96 -19.62 -3.80 -8.79
C LYS A 96 -19.86 -5.27 -9.16
N LEU A 97 -18.92 -6.21 -8.97
CA LEU A 97 -19.15 -7.60 -9.40
C LEU A 97 -20.18 -8.34 -8.53
N LYS A 98 -20.23 -8.10 -7.21
CA LYS A 98 -21.27 -8.70 -6.35
C LYS A 98 -22.61 -7.95 -6.37
N SER A 99 -22.62 -6.67 -6.76
CA SER A 99 -23.84 -5.85 -6.81
C SER A 99 -24.60 -5.95 -8.14
N GLN A 100 -23.93 -6.40 -9.23
CA GLN A 100 -24.58 -6.62 -10.53
C GLN A 100 -25.27 -7.99 -10.64
N GLU A 101 -24.76 -9.02 -9.94
CA GLU A 101 -25.42 -10.35 -9.90
C GLU A 101 -26.71 -10.33 -9.05
N ALA A 102 -26.79 -9.48 -8.01
CA ALA A 102 -27.96 -9.39 -7.13
C ALA A 102 -29.13 -8.56 -7.69
N ARG A 103 -28.97 -7.91 -8.85
CA ARG A 103 -30.03 -7.12 -9.53
C ARG A 103 -30.62 -7.80 -10.77
N SER A 104 -30.18 -9.02 -11.09
CA SER A 104 -30.69 -9.81 -12.23
C SER A 104 -31.44 -11.08 -11.81
N ILE A 105 -31.96 -11.11 -10.57
CA ILE A 105 -32.89 -12.15 -10.09
C ILE A 105 -34.21 -11.48 -9.72
#